data_AF-A0A2P5M8R2-F1
#
_entry.id   AF-A0A2P5M8R2-F1
#
_cell.length_a   1.000
_cell.length_b   1.000
_cell.length_c   1.000
_cell.angle_alpha   90.00
_cell.angle_beta   90.00
_cell.angle_gamma   90.00
#
_symmetry.space_group_name_H-M   'P 1'
#
loop_
_entity.id
_entity.type
_entity.pdbx_description
1 polymer ?
#
loop_
_entity_poly.entity_id
_entity_poly.type
_entity_poly.pdbx_seq_one_letter_code
_entity_poly.pdbx_strand_id
1 'polypeptide(L)'
;MSMIAAIYRPIAIAAAGAWLCSAAFAADRVAPESPTAWRVDKHPFATKKADEAFSGFACGANGMCLLAVDEGRQGAFMRIKGERLVYVGEPFEFSGVEKELDAEAAAVDGGYFYVAGSHAAKRETCCDNSDSRRVYRLTADESGQIGTMARSERLWDAMRGLPELASYAVPGDCRCDRAPGRNRIDIEGMAAANGRLFFALRAPNVEGNGHIVSVDARALFEGGDLRPSLASVRLGANKGFRDLAIADGEALALVGRSDAVSLADYSIVELRGLTTGEAVQPRELAALDLQDAPLGKKGGLIKPEAIALLEANPRRYRLLVLSDGGQDGAPLVFNIPRKP
;
A
#
# COMPACT_ATOMS: atom_id res chain seq x y z
N MET A 1 -17.50 86.15 28.65
CA MET A 1 -17.84 84.86 28.03
C MET A 1 -16.73 83.88 28.38
N SER A 2 -16.95 83.05 29.40
CA SER A 2 -15.96 82.13 29.97
C SER A 2 -16.29 80.67 29.65
N MET A 3 -15.20 79.91 29.53
CA MET A 3 -15.03 78.55 29.06
C MET A 3 -15.89 77.48 29.75
N ILE A 4 -16.31 76.47 28.99
CA ILE A 4 -16.71 75.16 29.50
C ILE A 4 -15.70 74.13 28.96
N ALA A 5 -14.99 73.47 29.87
CA ALA A 5 -14.07 72.38 29.58
C ALA A 5 -14.84 71.05 29.53
N ALA A 6 -14.65 70.27 28.46
CA ALA A 6 -15.16 68.91 28.34
C ALA A 6 -13.97 67.92 28.40
N ILE A 7 -14.00 67.06 29.41
CA ILE A 7 -12.99 66.02 29.68
C ILE A 7 -13.33 64.79 28.84
N TYR A 8 -12.45 64.42 27.91
CA TYR A 8 -12.51 63.15 27.18
C TYR A 8 -11.88 62.02 28.00
N ARG A 9 -12.61 60.92 28.21
CA ARG A 9 -12.07 59.64 28.71
C ARG A 9 -11.93 58.66 27.54
N PRO A 10 -10.78 58.00 27.33
CA PRO A 10 -10.68 56.90 26.37
C PRO A 10 -11.21 55.60 26.99
N ILE A 11 -12.10 54.92 26.27
CA ILE A 11 -12.53 53.56 26.57
C ILE A 11 -11.50 52.62 25.94
N ALA A 12 -10.75 51.88 26.76
CA ALA A 12 -9.89 50.80 26.31
C ALA A 12 -10.73 49.54 26.05
N ILE A 13 -10.82 49.11 24.79
CA ILE A 13 -11.42 47.82 24.41
C ILE A 13 -10.30 46.78 24.47
N ALA A 14 -10.32 45.92 25.49
CA ALA A 14 -9.47 44.75 25.56
C ALA A 14 -10.07 43.64 24.66
N ALA A 15 -9.46 43.40 23.50
CA ALA A 15 -9.77 42.26 22.66
C ALA A 15 -9.13 41.00 23.24
N ALA A 16 -9.91 40.15 23.89
CA ALA A 16 -9.49 38.82 24.30
C ALA A 16 -9.46 37.91 23.05
N GLY A 17 -8.28 37.73 22.46
CA GLY A 17 -8.05 36.72 21.42
C GLY A 17 -8.06 35.33 22.03
N ALA A 18 -9.14 34.58 21.83
CA ALA A 18 -9.20 33.16 22.16
C ALA A 18 -8.29 32.39 21.18
N TRP A 19 -7.14 31.96 21.67
CA TRP A 19 -6.30 30.96 21.00
C TRP A 19 -7.00 29.61 21.09
N LEU A 20 -7.67 29.20 20.00
CA LEU A 20 -8.06 27.81 19.80
C LEU A 20 -6.79 27.01 19.46
N CYS A 21 -6.16 26.44 20.48
CA CYS A 21 -5.18 25.37 20.27
C CYS A 21 -5.93 24.17 19.69
N SER A 22 -5.76 23.92 18.39
CA SER A 22 -6.09 22.62 17.79
C SER A 22 -5.22 21.56 18.45
N ALA A 23 -5.79 20.82 19.41
CA ALA A 23 -5.16 19.61 19.91
C ALA A 23 -5.08 18.62 18.75
N ALA A 24 -3.88 18.44 18.19
CA ALA A 24 -3.61 17.32 17.30
C ALA A 24 -3.76 16.05 18.13
N PHE A 25 -4.86 15.32 17.93
CA PHE A 25 -5.00 13.98 18.49
C PHE A 25 -3.92 13.11 17.83
N ALA A 26 -2.92 12.70 18.61
CA ALA A 26 -1.99 11.67 18.18
C ALA A 26 -2.81 10.41 17.86
N ALA A 27 -2.50 9.74 16.74
CA ALA A 27 -3.13 8.47 16.43
C ALA A 27 -2.84 7.45 17.55
N ASP A 28 -3.82 6.61 17.87
CA ASP A 28 -3.65 5.59 18.90
C ASP A 28 -2.64 4.56 18.38
N ARG A 29 -1.68 4.16 19.22
CA ARG A 29 -0.78 3.03 18.92
C ARG A 29 -1.50 1.73 19.26
N VAL A 30 -1.52 0.80 18.31
CA VAL A 30 -2.23 -0.48 18.43
C VAL A 30 -1.23 -1.62 18.25
N ALA A 31 -1.05 -2.41 19.32
CA ALA A 31 -0.29 -3.64 19.30
C ALA A 31 -1.07 -4.76 18.58
N PRO A 32 -0.38 -5.80 18.05
CA PRO A 32 -1.06 -6.96 17.51
C PRO A 32 -1.87 -7.68 18.61
N GLU A 33 -2.91 -8.42 18.21
CA GLU A 33 -3.73 -9.27 19.10
C GLU A 33 -2.89 -10.27 19.90
N SER A 34 -1.78 -10.70 19.29
CA SER A 34 -0.81 -11.61 19.87
C SER A 34 0.58 -11.28 19.31
N PRO A 35 1.65 -11.36 20.11
CA PRO A 35 3.03 -11.25 19.63
C PRO A 35 3.46 -12.49 18.85
N THR A 36 2.66 -13.57 18.87
CA THR A 36 2.95 -14.80 18.12
C THR A 36 2.29 -14.73 16.75
N ALA A 37 3.10 -14.78 15.69
CA ALA A 37 2.61 -14.84 14.33
C ALA A 37 1.74 -16.08 14.07
N TRP A 38 0.73 -15.93 13.22
CA TRP A 38 -0.06 -17.05 12.73
C TRP A 38 0.80 -18.03 11.96
N ARG A 39 0.37 -19.28 11.90
CA ARG A 39 1.12 -20.33 11.21
C ARG A 39 0.88 -20.23 9.71
N VAL A 40 1.92 -20.43 8.92
CA VAL A 40 1.80 -20.65 7.47
C VAL A 40 2.12 -22.12 7.20
N ASP A 41 1.36 -22.75 6.30
CA ASP A 41 1.70 -24.10 5.84
C ASP A 41 3.08 -24.10 5.20
N LYS A 42 3.89 -25.13 5.48
CA LYS A 42 5.17 -25.27 4.80
C LYS A 42 4.91 -25.61 3.35
N HIS A 43 5.48 -24.82 2.45
CA HIS A 43 5.47 -25.12 1.04
C HIS A 43 6.71 -24.51 0.39
N PRO A 44 7.34 -25.14 -0.62
CA PRO A 44 8.61 -24.71 -1.12
C PRO A 44 8.37 -23.77 -2.30
N PHE A 45 8.39 -22.47 -2.05
CA PHE A 45 8.89 -21.63 -3.13
C PHE A 45 10.27 -22.17 -3.53
N ALA A 46 10.62 -22.04 -4.82
CA ALA A 46 11.83 -22.67 -5.34
C ALA A 46 13.11 -22.14 -4.66
N THR A 47 13.02 -20.97 -4.03
CA THR A 47 14.11 -20.35 -3.28
C THR A 47 13.69 -20.07 -1.84
N LYS A 48 14.60 -20.28 -0.88
CA LYS A 48 14.37 -19.95 0.54
C LYS A 48 14.14 -18.45 0.81
N LYS A 49 14.46 -17.58 -0.16
CA LYS A 49 14.24 -16.13 -0.04
C LYS A 49 12.76 -15.80 -0.26
N ALA A 50 12.10 -16.51 -1.17
CA ALA A 50 10.68 -16.33 -1.48
C ALA A 50 9.75 -16.60 -0.27
N ASP A 51 10.13 -17.50 0.64
CA ASP A 51 9.39 -17.74 1.89
C ASP A 51 9.39 -16.54 2.87
N GLU A 52 10.21 -15.52 2.62
CA GLU A 52 10.39 -14.36 3.51
C GLU A 52 10.08 -13.02 2.83
N ALA A 53 9.58 -13.10 1.60
CA ALA A 53 9.52 -12.07 0.58
C ALA A 53 8.06 -11.68 0.28
N PHE A 54 7.22 -11.73 1.30
CA PHE A 54 5.78 -11.51 1.14
C PHE A 54 5.51 -10.01 1.08
N SER A 55 5.16 -9.51 -0.10
CA SER A 55 4.98 -8.08 -0.33
C SER A 55 3.54 -7.65 -0.55
N GLY A 56 2.73 -8.44 -1.26
CA GLY A 56 1.34 -8.11 -1.55
C GLY A 56 0.39 -9.24 -1.22
N PHE A 57 -0.76 -8.95 -0.60
CA PHE A 57 -1.72 -10.00 -0.24
C PHE A 57 -3.16 -9.50 -0.26
N ALA A 58 -4.01 -10.13 -1.07
CA ALA A 58 -5.40 -9.73 -1.21
C ALA A 58 -6.33 -10.95 -1.25
N CYS A 59 -7.47 -10.86 -0.56
CA CYS A 59 -8.45 -11.94 -0.45
C CYS A 59 -9.78 -11.58 -1.12
N GLY A 60 -10.30 -12.49 -1.95
CA GLY A 60 -11.62 -12.40 -2.54
C GLY A 60 -12.73 -12.88 -1.60
N ALA A 61 -13.97 -12.52 -1.91
CA ALA A 61 -15.15 -12.94 -1.15
C ALA A 61 -15.38 -14.47 -1.14
N ASN A 62 -14.82 -15.19 -2.11
CA ASN A 62 -14.80 -16.67 -2.14
C ASN A 62 -13.79 -17.30 -1.16
N GLY A 63 -13.09 -16.47 -0.37
CA GLY A 63 -12.08 -16.89 0.62
C GLY A 63 -10.72 -17.22 0.03
N MET A 64 -10.56 -17.16 -1.30
CA MET A 64 -9.26 -17.35 -1.95
C MET A 64 -8.47 -16.05 -1.93
N CYS A 65 -7.22 -16.14 -1.53
CA CYS A 65 -6.29 -15.04 -1.46
C CYS A 65 -5.16 -15.24 -2.46
N LEU A 66 -4.63 -14.13 -2.95
CA LEU A 66 -3.45 -14.07 -3.80
C LEU A 66 -2.31 -13.46 -3.01
N LEU A 67 -1.15 -14.12 -3.07
CA LEU A 67 0.12 -13.66 -2.52
C LEU A 67 1.05 -13.26 -3.68
N ALA A 68 1.56 -12.04 -3.62
CA ALA A 68 2.68 -11.55 -4.42
C ALA A 68 3.98 -11.66 -3.61
N VAL A 69 5.04 -12.09 -4.27
CA VAL A 69 6.36 -12.34 -3.67
C VAL A 69 7.40 -11.50 -4.41
N ASP A 70 8.14 -10.64 -3.72
CA ASP A 70 9.10 -9.71 -4.34
C ASP A 70 10.27 -10.47 -5.01
N GLU A 71 10.78 -11.50 -4.35
CA GLU A 71 11.93 -12.27 -4.82
C GLU A 71 11.53 -13.31 -5.88
N GLY A 72 12.08 -13.10 -7.07
CA GLY A 72 11.95 -14.03 -8.19
C GLY A 72 10.72 -13.76 -9.07
N ARG A 73 9.99 -14.83 -9.39
CA ARG A 73 8.96 -14.82 -10.46
C ARG A 73 7.69 -15.56 -10.06
N GLN A 74 7.54 -15.87 -8.78
CA GLN A 74 6.46 -16.73 -8.30
C GLN A 74 5.38 -15.91 -7.60
N GLY A 75 4.14 -16.39 -7.71
CA GLY A 75 3.03 -16.00 -6.86
C GLY A 75 2.34 -17.24 -6.31
N ALA A 76 1.43 -17.08 -5.37
CA ALA A 76 0.70 -18.22 -4.80
C ALA A 76 -0.74 -17.87 -4.48
N PHE A 77 -1.61 -18.89 -4.51
CA PHE A 77 -2.95 -18.79 -3.94
C PHE A 77 -2.97 -19.38 -2.53
N MET A 78 -3.74 -18.76 -1.66
CA MET A 78 -3.86 -19.14 -0.26
C MET A 78 -5.30 -19.05 0.23
N ARG A 79 -5.56 -19.61 1.40
CA ARG A 79 -6.79 -19.44 2.19
C ARG A 79 -6.43 -19.16 3.64
N ILE A 80 -7.24 -18.33 4.27
CA ILE A 80 -7.19 -18.14 5.73
C ILE A 80 -8.10 -19.19 6.37
N LYS A 81 -7.53 -20.05 7.24
CA LYS A 81 -8.26 -21.08 7.99
C LYS A 81 -7.98 -20.96 9.49
N GLY A 82 -8.83 -20.23 10.19
CA GLY A 82 -8.56 -19.83 11.58
C GLY A 82 -7.28 -18.99 11.63
N GLU A 83 -6.36 -19.32 12.53
CA GLU A 83 -5.06 -18.66 12.68
C GLU A 83 -3.96 -19.31 11.82
N ARG A 84 -4.32 -19.68 10.58
CA ARG A 84 -3.41 -20.34 9.64
C ARG A 84 -3.61 -19.84 8.21
N LEU A 85 -2.51 -19.58 7.51
CA LEU A 85 -2.48 -19.41 6.06
C LEU A 85 -2.15 -20.75 5.40
N VAL A 86 -3.00 -21.15 4.47
CA VAL A 86 -2.96 -22.47 3.82
C VAL A 86 -2.85 -22.27 2.31
N TYR A 87 -1.80 -22.82 1.69
CA TYR A 87 -1.64 -22.78 0.24
C TYR A 87 -2.77 -23.51 -0.48
N VAL A 88 -3.12 -23.03 -1.67
CA VAL A 88 -4.13 -23.61 -2.55
C VAL A 88 -3.44 -23.93 -3.89
N GLY A 89 -3.20 -25.21 -4.10
CA GLY A 89 -2.37 -25.66 -5.22
C GLY A 89 -0.90 -25.31 -5.03
N GLU A 90 -0.13 -25.47 -6.11
CA GLU A 90 1.29 -25.11 -6.15
C GLU A 90 1.46 -23.62 -6.50
N PRO A 91 2.56 -22.96 -6.05
CA PRO A 91 2.95 -21.66 -6.55
C PRO A 91 3.07 -21.66 -8.07
N PHE A 92 2.72 -20.54 -8.68
CA PHE A 92 2.78 -20.36 -10.13
C PHE A 92 3.87 -19.37 -10.52
N GLU A 93 4.36 -19.45 -11.76
CA GLU A 93 5.30 -18.47 -12.30
C GLU A 93 4.59 -17.43 -13.19
N PHE A 94 4.97 -16.16 -13.06
CA PHE A 94 4.49 -15.10 -13.94
C PHE A 94 5.10 -15.24 -15.35
N SER A 95 4.22 -15.35 -16.34
CA SER A 95 4.65 -15.54 -17.73
C SER A 95 5.43 -14.34 -18.29
N GLY A 96 6.49 -14.63 -19.02
CA GLY A 96 7.31 -13.66 -19.74
C GLY A 96 8.09 -12.69 -18.87
N VAL A 97 8.42 -13.09 -17.64
CA VAL A 97 9.44 -12.47 -16.78
C VAL A 97 10.77 -13.18 -17.00
N GLU A 98 11.80 -12.44 -17.43
CA GLU A 98 13.13 -13.01 -17.69
C GLU A 98 13.96 -13.07 -16.42
N LYS A 99 13.93 -12.01 -15.61
CA LYS A 99 14.73 -11.90 -14.38
C LYS A 99 13.85 -12.00 -13.14
N GLU A 100 13.06 -10.97 -12.90
CA GLU A 100 12.35 -10.76 -11.65
C GLU A 100 11.20 -9.79 -11.87
N LEU A 101 10.02 -10.16 -11.38
CA LEU A 101 8.87 -9.26 -11.46
C LEU A 101 8.97 -8.16 -10.41
N ASP A 102 9.65 -8.42 -9.28
CA ASP A 102 9.64 -7.51 -8.13
C ASP A 102 8.18 -7.29 -7.71
N ALA A 103 7.48 -8.40 -7.44
CA ALA A 103 6.03 -8.41 -7.32
C ALA A 103 5.61 -7.86 -5.95
N GLU A 104 5.24 -6.59 -5.92
CA GLU A 104 4.97 -5.89 -4.65
C GLU A 104 3.49 -5.85 -4.28
N ALA A 105 2.59 -5.75 -5.26
CA ALA A 105 1.20 -5.42 -4.98
C ALA A 105 0.22 -6.50 -5.46
N ALA A 106 -0.83 -6.76 -4.66
CA ALA A 106 -1.90 -7.70 -5.01
C ALA A 106 -3.29 -7.10 -4.79
N ALA A 107 -4.27 -7.49 -5.61
CA ALA A 107 -5.67 -7.09 -5.44
C ALA A 107 -6.62 -8.16 -5.99
N VAL A 108 -7.88 -8.12 -5.55
CA VAL A 108 -8.93 -9.02 -6.02
C VAL A 108 -10.21 -8.23 -6.28
N ASP A 109 -10.86 -8.48 -7.41
CA ASP A 109 -12.21 -7.98 -7.71
C ASP A 109 -13.02 -9.04 -8.46
N GLY A 110 -14.13 -9.47 -7.86
CA GLY A 110 -14.93 -10.58 -8.34
C GLY A 110 -14.12 -11.87 -8.48
N GLY A 111 -14.00 -12.37 -9.71
CA GLY A 111 -13.23 -13.57 -10.05
C GLY A 111 -11.83 -13.30 -10.59
N TYR A 112 -11.38 -12.04 -10.58
CA TYR A 112 -10.07 -11.65 -11.07
C TYR A 112 -9.11 -11.35 -9.91
N PHE A 113 -7.90 -11.88 -10.06
CA PHE A 113 -6.76 -11.63 -9.19
C PHE A 113 -5.75 -10.77 -9.94
N TYR A 114 -5.17 -9.78 -9.29
CA TYR A 114 -4.26 -8.83 -9.91
C TYR A 114 -2.94 -8.80 -9.16
N VAL A 115 -1.83 -8.74 -9.91
CA VAL A 115 -0.48 -8.52 -9.36
C VAL A 115 0.19 -7.40 -10.14
N ALA A 116 0.88 -6.51 -9.46
CA ALA A 116 1.77 -5.54 -10.10
C ALA A 116 3.20 -5.74 -9.61
N GLY A 117 4.17 -5.62 -10.52
CA GLY A 117 5.55 -5.37 -10.12
C GLY A 117 5.72 -3.97 -9.53
N SER A 118 6.88 -3.71 -8.94
CA SER A 118 7.21 -2.43 -8.30
C SER A 118 7.25 -1.24 -9.25
N HIS A 119 7.48 -1.46 -10.54
CA HIS A 119 7.77 -0.44 -11.56
C HIS A 119 9.02 0.39 -11.26
N ALA A 120 9.79 0.02 -10.23
CA ALA A 120 10.99 0.71 -9.81
C ALA A 120 12.21 0.25 -10.61
N ALA A 121 13.19 1.15 -10.74
CA ALA A 121 14.54 0.75 -11.15
C ALA A 121 15.21 -0.04 -10.01
N LYS A 122 16.16 -0.92 -10.35
CA LYS A 122 16.90 -1.69 -9.35
C LYS A 122 17.61 -0.73 -8.39
N ARG A 123 17.37 -0.93 -7.09
CA ARG A 123 17.84 -0.01 -6.05
C ARG A 123 19.35 0.12 -5.95
N GLU A 124 20.07 -0.99 -6.06
CA GLU A 124 21.54 -1.00 -5.88
C GLU A 124 22.29 -0.47 -7.10
N THR A 125 21.76 -0.75 -8.30
CA THR A 125 22.46 -0.48 -9.56
C THR A 125 21.84 0.66 -10.35
N CYS A 126 20.69 1.19 -9.92
CA CYS A 126 19.90 2.19 -10.64
C CYS A 126 19.51 1.75 -12.06
N CYS A 127 19.73 0.47 -12.38
CA CYS A 127 19.47 -0.09 -13.69
C CYS A 127 17.99 -0.27 -13.91
N ASP A 128 17.59 -0.17 -15.18
CA ASP A 128 16.22 -0.43 -15.56
C ASP A 128 15.78 -1.85 -15.17
N ASN A 129 14.58 -1.94 -14.61
CA ASN A 129 13.89 -3.20 -14.39
C ASN A 129 12.60 -3.22 -15.21
N SER A 130 12.73 -3.39 -16.52
CA SER A 130 11.55 -3.39 -17.40
C SER A 130 10.57 -4.51 -17.08
N ASP A 131 11.05 -5.61 -16.50
CA ASP A 131 10.21 -6.74 -16.11
C ASP A 131 9.22 -6.36 -15.00
N SER A 132 9.62 -5.47 -14.07
CA SER A 132 8.73 -5.01 -13.00
C SER A 132 7.63 -4.09 -13.47
N ARG A 133 7.66 -3.57 -14.70
CA ARG A 133 6.61 -2.69 -15.26
C ARG A 133 5.33 -3.43 -15.67
N ARG A 134 5.24 -4.72 -15.40
CA ARG A 134 4.10 -5.55 -15.77
C ARG A 134 3.04 -5.55 -14.69
N VAL A 135 1.79 -5.54 -15.13
CA VAL A 135 0.61 -5.85 -14.32
C VAL A 135 -0.01 -7.11 -14.88
N TYR A 136 -0.42 -8.03 -14.01
CA TYR A 136 -1.07 -9.29 -14.35
C TYR A 136 -2.53 -9.28 -13.90
N ARG A 137 -3.39 -9.93 -14.69
CA ARG A 137 -4.77 -10.27 -14.33
C ARG A 137 -4.95 -11.76 -14.53
N LEU A 138 -5.30 -12.45 -13.46
CA LEU A 138 -5.44 -13.89 -13.42
C LEU A 138 -6.89 -14.28 -13.11
N THR A 139 -7.29 -15.45 -13.60
CA THR A 139 -8.42 -16.20 -13.05
C THR A 139 -7.90 -17.53 -12.52
N ALA A 140 -8.50 -18.04 -11.44
CA ALA A 140 -8.17 -19.34 -10.89
C ALA A 140 -9.45 -20.07 -10.45
N ASP A 141 -9.43 -21.40 -10.51
CA ASP A 141 -10.48 -22.23 -9.94
C ASP A 141 -10.27 -22.47 -8.44
N GLU A 142 -11.20 -23.18 -7.79
CA GLU A 142 -11.14 -23.45 -6.34
C GLU A 142 -9.91 -24.24 -5.88
N SER A 143 -9.25 -24.95 -6.79
CA SER A 143 -8.02 -25.71 -6.55
C SER A 143 -6.75 -24.87 -6.70
N GLY A 144 -6.88 -23.62 -7.15
CA GLY A 144 -5.75 -22.71 -7.43
C GLY A 144 -5.19 -22.89 -8.83
N GLN A 145 -5.82 -23.69 -9.69
CA GLN A 145 -5.39 -23.84 -11.06
C GLN A 145 -5.73 -22.56 -11.84
N ILE A 146 -4.71 -21.94 -12.44
CA ILE A 146 -4.87 -20.74 -13.26
C ILE A 146 -5.64 -21.09 -14.53
N GLY A 147 -6.76 -20.40 -14.76
CA GLY A 147 -7.51 -20.46 -16.01
C GLY A 147 -6.96 -19.51 -17.06
N THR A 148 -6.74 -18.24 -16.67
CA THR A 148 -6.18 -17.21 -17.56
C THR A 148 -5.11 -16.41 -16.84
N MET A 149 -4.08 -15.96 -17.58
CA MET A 149 -3.05 -15.05 -17.10
C MET A 149 -2.80 -14.00 -18.20
N ALA A 150 -3.51 -12.89 -18.13
CA ALA A 150 -3.27 -11.73 -18.98
C ALA A 150 -2.20 -10.84 -18.35
N ARG A 151 -1.45 -10.12 -19.18
CA ARG A 151 -0.43 -9.16 -18.75
C ARG A 151 -0.55 -7.84 -19.51
N SER A 152 -0.06 -6.76 -18.92
CA SER A 152 -0.03 -5.43 -19.52
C SER A 152 1.16 -4.61 -19.01
N GLU A 153 1.86 -3.93 -19.92
CA GLU A 153 2.86 -2.90 -19.61
C GLU A 153 2.29 -1.46 -19.71
N ARG A 154 1.01 -1.30 -20.07
CA ARG A 154 0.42 0.01 -20.43
C ARG A 154 0.34 1.00 -19.26
N LEU A 155 0.38 0.52 -18.01
CA LEU A 155 0.33 1.36 -16.83
C LEU A 155 1.52 2.33 -16.77
N TRP A 156 2.71 1.89 -17.20
CA TRP A 156 3.90 2.75 -17.24
C TRP A 156 3.67 3.98 -18.13
N ASP A 157 3.11 3.79 -19.30
CA ASP A 157 2.80 4.88 -20.24
C ASP A 157 1.70 5.80 -19.71
N ALA A 158 0.71 5.24 -19.02
CA ALA A 158 -0.32 6.01 -18.35
C ALA A 158 0.29 6.93 -17.27
N MET A 159 1.21 6.41 -16.45
CA MET A 159 1.90 7.21 -15.43
C MET A 159 2.81 8.27 -16.04
N ARG A 160 3.50 7.97 -17.15
CA ARG A 160 4.29 8.97 -17.90
C ARG A 160 3.43 10.10 -18.47
N GLY A 161 2.18 9.81 -18.82
CA GLY A 161 1.22 10.79 -19.33
C GLY A 161 0.65 11.72 -18.25
N LEU A 162 0.79 11.38 -16.97
CA LEU A 162 0.34 12.23 -15.86
C LEU A 162 1.41 13.28 -15.55
N PRO A 163 1.13 14.59 -15.66
CA PRO A 163 2.13 15.66 -15.51
C PRO A 163 2.91 15.60 -14.19
N GLU A 164 2.24 15.25 -13.09
CA GLU A 164 2.82 15.17 -11.75
C GLU A 164 3.77 13.97 -11.58
N LEU A 165 3.64 12.93 -12.42
CA LEU A 165 4.45 11.72 -12.36
C LEU A 165 5.48 11.61 -13.49
N ALA A 166 5.34 12.40 -14.56
CA ALA A 166 6.14 12.30 -15.77
C ALA A 166 7.66 12.37 -15.52
N SER A 167 8.11 13.22 -14.59
CA SER A 167 9.53 13.36 -14.23
C SER A 167 10.08 12.18 -13.42
N TYR A 168 9.21 11.39 -12.80
CA TYR A 168 9.56 10.24 -11.96
C TYR A 168 9.43 8.92 -12.71
N ALA A 169 8.52 8.83 -13.69
CA ALA A 169 8.28 7.68 -14.55
C ALA A 169 9.30 7.61 -15.72
N VAL A 170 10.58 7.65 -15.38
CA VAL A 170 11.68 7.55 -16.37
C VAL A 170 12.47 6.25 -16.16
N PRO A 171 13.00 5.64 -17.25
CA PRO A 171 13.82 4.43 -17.12
C PRO A 171 15.05 4.60 -16.23
N GLY A 172 15.49 3.49 -15.63
CA GLY A 172 16.79 3.44 -14.96
C GLY A 172 17.93 3.56 -15.97
N ASP A 173 19.05 4.15 -15.57
CA ASP A 173 20.17 4.45 -16.48
C ASP A 173 21.52 3.87 -16.05
N CYS A 174 21.53 2.94 -15.08
CA CYS A 174 22.69 2.21 -14.56
C CYS A 174 23.87 3.08 -14.06
N ARG A 175 23.71 4.40 -14.00
CA ARG A 175 24.73 5.36 -13.57
C ARG A 175 24.33 5.88 -12.20
N CYS A 176 24.71 5.15 -11.15
CA CYS A 176 24.41 5.56 -9.78
C CYS A 176 25.36 6.69 -9.31
N ASP A 177 25.10 7.92 -9.73
CA ASP A 177 25.74 9.11 -9.17
C ASP A 177 25.06 9.48 -7.83
N ARG A 178 25.07 8.55 -6.87
CA ARG A 178 24.58 8.64 -5.47
C ARG A 178 23.23 9.34 -5.16
N ALA A 179 22.39 9.69 -6.14
CA ALA A 179 20.98 10.04 -5.91
C ALA A 179 19.99 9.95 -7.11
N PRO A 180 20.02 8.96 -8.03
CA PRO A 180 18.88 8.72 -8.92
C PRO A 180 18.17 7.40 -8.56
N GLY A 181 17.22 7.45 -7.61
CA GLY A 181 16.45 6.29 -7.16
C GLY A 181 15.60 6.57 -5.91
N ARG A 182 16.00 7.57 -5.12
CA ARG A 182 15.10 8.22 -4.15
C ARG A 182 14.08 9.01 -4.96
N ASN A 183 12.80 8.72 -4.79
CA ASN A 183 11.69 9.42 -5.43
C ASN A 183 11.40 9.06 -6.90
N ARG A 184 11.69 7.83 -7.36
CA ARG A 184 11.13 7.31 -8.63
C ARG A 184 9.78 6.63 -8.36
N ILE A 185 9.05 6.30 -9.44
CA ILE A 185 7.85 5.46 -9.33
C ILE A 185 8.21 4.14 -8.68
N ASP A 186 7.42 3.79 -7.66
CA ASP A 186 7.59 2.62 -6.84
C ASP A 186 6.22 2.24 -6.29
N ILE A 187 5.61 1.20 -6.86
CA ILE A 187 4.30 0.66 -6.50
C ILE A 187 4.50 -0.39 -5.42
N GLU A 188 3.78 -0.26 -4.31
CA GLU A 188 3.74 -1.33 -3.30
C GLU A 188 2.30 -1.74 -2.95
N GLY A 189 1.33 -0.82 -3.04
CA GLY A 189 -0.06 -1.15 -2.79
C GLY A 189 -0.93 -1.23 -4.03
N MET A 190 -1.93 -2.12 -3.99
CA MET A 190 -2.95 -2.18 -5.03
C MET A 190 -4.31 -2.53 -4.45
N ALA A 191 -5.36 -1.89 -4.97
CA ALA A 191 -6.74 -2.29 -4.73
C ALA A 191 -7.52 -2.32 -6.03
N ALA A 192 -8.63 -3.05 -6.02
CA ALA A 192 -9.56 -3.12 -7.14
C ALA A 192 -10.97 -2.86 -6.62
N ALA A 193 -11.68 -1.92 -7.24
CA ALA A 193 -13.06 -1.61 -6.91
C ALA A 193 -13.76 -0.92 -8.08
N ASN A 194 -15.04 -1.20 -8.27
CA ASN A 194 -15.89 -0.54 -9.27
C ASN A 194 -15.30 -0.58 -10.70
N GLY A 195 -14.65 -1.69 -11.07
CA GLY A 195 -14.02 -1.86 -12.38
C GLY A 195 -12.73 -1.04 -12.59
N ARG A 196 -12.18 -0.44 -11.53
CA ARG A 196 -10.91 0.30 -11.56
C ARG A 196 -9.85 -0.42 -10.72
N LEU A 197 -8.61 -0.31 -11.17
CA LEU A 197 -7.43 -0.65 -10.39
C LEU A 197 -6.83 0.62 -9.82
N PHE A 198 -6.42 0.57 -8.56
CA PHE A 198 -5.78 1.65 -7.82
C PHE A 198 -4.38 1.18 -7.43
N PHE A 199 -3.35 1.86 -7.93
CA PHE A 199 -1.94 1.57 -7.67
C PHE A 199 -1.40 2.63 -6.74
N ALA A 200 -1.11 2.24 -5.50
CA ALA A 200 -0.60 3.12 -4.47
C ALA A 200 0.91 3.11 -4.46
N LEU A 201 1.49 4.31 -4.56
CA LEU A 201 2.92 4.47 -4.70
C LEU A 201 3.59 4.59 -3.33
N ARG A 202 4.62 3.78 -3.05
CA ARG A 202 5.57 4.07 -1.98
C ARG A 202 6.33 5.36 -2.27
N ALA A 203 6.74 5.53 -3.53
CA ALA A 203 7.45 6.70 -4.01
C ALA A 203 6.96 7.08 -5.43
N PRO A 204 6.99 8.37 -5.79
CA PRO A 204 7.53 9.50 -5.04
C PRO A 204 6.65 9.98 -3.88
N ASN A 205 7.27 10.63 -2.89
CA ASN A 205 6.60 11.50 -1.92
C ASN A 205 6.99 12.95 -2.23
N VAL A 206 6.05 13.73 -2.76
CA VAL A 206 6.30 15.12 -3.21
C VAL A 206 5.67 16.08 -2.23
N GLU A 207 6.50 16.88 -1.54
CA GLU A 207 6.04 17.85 -0.53
C GLU A 207 5.18 17.22 0.58
N GLY A 208 5.43 15.94 0.90
CA GLY A 208 4.68 15.20 1.89
C GLY A 208 3.37 14.60 1.39
N ASN A 209 3.15 14.59 0.08
CA ASN A 209 2.02 13.90 -0.56
C ASN A 209 2.47 12.56 -1.13
N GLY A 210 1.71 11.50 -0.85
CA GLY A 210 1.77 10.24 -1.58
C GLY A 210 0.75 10.23 -2.71
N HIS A 211 0.91 9.31 -3.65
CA HIS A 211 0.13 9.28 -4.88
C HIS A 211 -0.52 7.90 -5.09
N ILE A 212 -1.74 7.92 -5.61
CA ILE A 212 -2.46 6.72 -6.07
C ILE A 212 -2.90 6.96 -7.50
N VAL A 213 -2.43 6.10 -8.40
CA VAL A 213 -2.81 6.11 -9.82
C VAL A 213 -3.97 5.15 -9.98
N SER A 214 -5.05 5.57 -10.65
CA SER A 214 -6.12 4.65 -11.01
C SER A 214 -6.38 4.60 -12.50
N VAL A 215 -6.74 3.42 -12.98
CA VAL A 215 -7.05 3.15 -14.40
C VAL A 215 -8.24 2.20 -14.49
N ASP A 216 -8.90 2.20 -15.65
CA ASP A 216 -9.91 1.19 -15.98
C ASP A 216 -9.27 -0.20 -16.07
N ALA A 217 -9.77 -1.14 -15.26
CA ALA A 217 -9.21 -2.47 -15.12
C ALA A 217 -9.32 -3.26 -16.42
N ARG A 218 -10.45 -3.15 -17.12
CA ARG A 218 -10.67 -3.89 -18.37
C ARG A 218 -9.77 -3.34 -19.46
N ALA A 219 -9.75 -2.03 -19.62
CA ALA A 219 -8.96 -1.37 -20.65
C ALA A 219 -7.47 -1.67 -20.49
N LEU A 220 -6.97 -1.79 -19.25
CA LEU A 220 -5.57 -2.13 -18.99
C LEU A 220 -5.12 -3.41 -19.71
N PHE A 221 -5.98 -4.43 -19.78
CA PHE A 221 -5.64 -5.74 -20.36
C PHE A 221 -6.23 -5.97 -21.76
N GLU A 222 -7.38 -5.37 -22.08
CA GLU A 222 -8.12 -5.66 -23.32
C GLU A 222 -7.98 -4.56 -24.38
N GLY A 223 -7.29 -3.46 -24.07
CA GLY A 223 -7.22 -2.29 -24.95
C GLY A 223 -8.33 -1.28 -24.68
N GLY A 224 -8.27 -0.12 -25.34
CA GLY A 224 -9.18 1.01 -25.11
C GLY A 224 -8.61 2.07 -24.18
N ASP A 225 -9.44 3.04 -23.80
CA ASP A 225 -9.06 4.20 -22.99
C ASP A 225 -8.90 3.81 -21.51
N LEU A 226 -7.68 3.99 -20.97
CA LEU A 226 -7.36 3.66 -19.58
C LEU A 226 -8.00 4.63 -18.58
N ARG A 227 -8.39 5.83 -19.02
CA ARG A 227 -8.89 6.90 -18.14
C ARG A 227 -8.03 7.07 -16.88
N PRO A 228 -6.72 7.33 -17.03
CA PRO A 228 -5.84 7.47 -15.89
C PRO A 228 -6.25 8.68 -15.06
N SER A 229 -6.22 8.52 -13.73
CA SER A 229 -6.40 9.63 -12.80
C SER A 229 -5.44 9.49 -11.64
N LEU A 230 -5.07 10.62 -11.05
CA LEU A 230 -4.13 10.71 -9.95
C LEU A 230 -4.83 11.26 -8.71
N ALA A 231 -4.80 10.51 -7.61
CA ALA A 231 -5.13 11.03 -6.29
C ALA A 231 -3.83 11.40 -5.56
N SER A 232 -3.80 12.61 -5.00
CA SER A 232 -2.72 13.10 -4.15
C SER A 232 -3.20 13.15 -2.71
N VAL A 233 -2.48 12.47 -1.81
CA VAL A 233 -2.89 12.25 -0.43
C VAL A 233 -1.81 12.77 0.50
N ARG A 234 -2.17 13.66 1.44
CA ARG A 234 -1.22 14.22 2.40
C ARG A 234 -0.87 13.16 3.46
N LEU A 235 0.28 12.50 3.32
CA LEU A 235 0.73 11.45 4.24
C LEU A 235 1.71 11.97 5.32
N GLY A 236 2.48 13.00 4.98
CA GLY A 236 3.66 13.38 5.76
C GLY A 236 4.92 13.29 4.91
N ALA A 237 5.96 14.02 5.32
CA ALA A 237 7.26 13.90 4.67
C ALA A 237 7.77 12.47 4.82
N ASN A 238 8.34 11.93 3.74
CA ASN A 238 8.94 10.60 3.72
C ASN A 238 7.99 9.46 4.14
N LYS A 239 6.70 9.57 3.79
CA LYS A 239 5.72 8.50 3.92
C LYS A 239 5.27 8.01 2.54
N GLY A 240 5.08 6.71 2.41
CA GLY A 240 4.61 6.06 1.20
C GLY A 240 3.58 4.99 1.52
N PHE A 241 2.77 4.65 0.53
CA PHE A 241 1.87 3.50 0.63
C PHE A 241 2.66 2.21 0.57
N ARG A 242 2.27 1.24 1.39
CA ARG A 242 2.79 -0.14 1.40
C ARG A 242 1.77 -1.12 0.87
N ASP A 243 0.50 -0.92 1.21
CA ASP A 243 -0.59 -1.71 0.64
C ASP A 243 -1.93 -0.98 0.63
N LEU A 244 -2.90 -1.50 -0.14
CA LEU A 244 -4.30 -1.12 -0.09
C LEU A 244 -5.20 -2.35 0.12
N ALA A 245 -6.25 -2.19 0.93
CA ALA A 245 -7.37 -3.13 1.00
C ALA A 245 -8.69 -2.38 0.89
N ILE A 246 -9.74 -3.03 0.39
CA ILE A 246 -11.10 -2.47 0.37
C ILE A 246 -11.91 -3.02 1.54
N ALA A 247 -12.55 -2.13 2.30
CA ALA A 247 -13.42 -2.46 3.42
C ALA A 247 -14.66 -1.56 3.38
N ASP A 248 -15.86 -2.16 3.32
CA ASP A 248 -17.15 -1.46 3.25
C ASP A 248 -17.23 -0.40 2.13
N GLY A 249 -16.58 -0.68 0.99
CA GLY A 249 -16.54 0.22 -0.16
C GLY A 249 -15.48 1.32 -0.09
N GLU A 250 -14.79 1.48 1.05
CA GLU A 250 -13.70 2.44 1.24
C GLU A 250 -12.34 1.75 1.18
N ALA A 251 -11.29 2.50 0.85
CA ALA A 251 -9.93 1.97 0.88
C ALA A 251 -9.28 2.17 2.26
N LEU A 252 -8.64 1.12 2.76
CA LEU A 252 -7.69 1.15 3.86
C LEU A 252 -6.28 1.07 3.26
N ALA A 253 -5.38 1.91 3.74
CA ALA A 253 -4.01 1.95 3.31
C ALA A 253 -3.08 1.62 4.47
N LEU A 254 -2.13 0.72 4.23
CA LEU A 254 -0.94 0.61 5.04
C LEU A 254 0.05 1.68 4.57
N VAL A 255 0.48 2.54 5.48
CA VAL A 255 1.41 3.63 5.19
C VAL A 255 2.64 3.48 6.06
N GLY A 256 3.81 3.47 5.44
CA GLY A 256 5.11 3.39 6.10
C GLY A 256 6.06 4.45 5.57
N ARG A 257 7.35 4.33 5.89
CA ARG A 257 8.36 5.24 5.34
C ARG A 257 8.52 5.01 3.84
N SER A 258 8.77 6.08 3.08
CA SER A 258 9.13 5.97 1.66
C SER A 258 10.61 5.60 1.43
N ASP A 259 11.46 5.75 2.45
CA ASP A 259 12.87 5.30 2.47
C ASP A 259 13.08 4.13 3.45
N ALA A 260 14.22 3.43 3.37
CA ALA A 260 14.45 2.20 4.14
C ALA A 260 15.48 2.33 5.28
N VAL A 261 15.58 3.49 5.95
CA VAL A 261 16.75 3.83 6.80
C VAL A 261 16.44 3.94 8.31
N SER A 262 15.21 3.84 8.79
CA SER A 262 14.92 3.87 10.25
C SER A 262 13.77 2.98 10.67
N LEU A 263 13.65 2.77 11.99
CA LEU A 263 12.42 2.36 12.68
C LEU A 263 11.24 3.11 12.05
N ALA A 264 10.43 2.41 11.26
CA ALA A 264 9.36 3.03 10.50
C ALA A 264 8.09 3.00 11.35
N ASP A 265 7.50 4.17 11.59
CA ASP A 265 6.13 4.25 12.07
C ASP A 265 5.22 3.80 10.92
N TYR A 266 4.59 2.64 11.08
CA TYR A 266 3.53 2.17 10.18
C TYR A 266 2.19 2.62 10.71
N SER A 267 1.28 2.95 9.81
CA SER A 267 -0.06 3.41 10.16
C SER A 267 -1.10 2.85 9.21
N ILE A 268 -2.30 2.66 9.72
CA ILE A 268 -3.48 2.34 8.93
C ILE A 268 -4.25 3.64 8.71
N VAL A 269 -4.47 3.97 7.45
CA VAL A 269 -5.15 5.19 7.00
C VAL A 269 -6.39 4.81 6.21
N GLU A 270 -7.54 5.35 6.58
CA GLU A 270 -8.76 5.27 5.77
C GLU A 270 -8.72 6.35 4.68
N LEU A 271 -8.94 5.98 3.43
CA LEU A 271 -8.90 6.86 2.27
C LEU A 271 -10.31 7.05 1.70
N ARG A 272 -11.10 7.90 2.34
CA ARG A 272 -12.49 8.12 1.94
C ARG A 272 -12.58 8.77 0.57
N GLY A 273 -13.51 8.29 -0.25
CA GLY A 273 -13.79 8.86 -1.57
C GLY A 273 -12.92 8.32 -2.70
N LEU A 274 -11.90 7.51 -2.39
CA LEU A 274 -11.01 6.94 -3.41
C LEU A 274 -11.77 6.10 -4.44
N THR A 275 -12.73 5.28 -4.00
CA THR A 275 -13.49 4.36 -4.85
C THR A 275 -14.71 4.99 -5.52
N THR A 276 -15.14 6.17 -5.05
CA THR A 276 -16.30 6.91 -5.59
C THR A 276 -15.89 7.98 -6.59
N GLY A 277 -14.59 8.28 -6.71
CA GLY A 277 -14.06 9.34 -7.56
C GLY A 277 -14.21 10.74 -6.95
N GLU A 278 -14.53 10.81 -5.66
CA GLU A 278 -14.53 12.05 -4.90
C GLU A 278 -13.10 12.44 -4.46
N ALA A 279 -12.94 13.66 -3.95
CA ALA A 279 -11.67 14.10 -3.40
C ALA A 279 -11.28 13.20 -2.21
N VAL A 280 -10.09 12.61 -2.28
CA VAL A 280 -9.63 11.65 -1.25
C VAL A 280 -9.36 12.36 0.06
N GLN A 281 -10.03 11.92 1.13
CA GLN A 281 -9.83 12.43 2.48
C GLN A 281 -9.12 11.37 3.34
N PRO A 282 -7.81 11.50 3.58
CA PRO A 282 -7.09 10.57 4.45
C PRO A 282 -7.46 10.79 5.91
N ARG A 283 -7.66 9.69 6.64
CA ARG A 283 -7.86 9.69 8.08
C ARG A 283 -7.02 8.58 8.71
N GLU A 284 -5.99 8.97 9.47
CA GLU A 284 -5.19 8.01 10.22
C GLU A 284 -6.03 7.39 11.34
N LEU A 285 -6.20 6.06 11.28
CA LEU A 285 -6.99 5.32 12.26
C LEU A 285 -6.13 4.92 13.46
N ALA A 286 -4.94 4.39 13.18
CA ALA A 286 -3.99 3.91 14.18
C ALA A 286 -2.56 3.85 13.62
N ALA A 287 -1.59 4.01 14.53
CA ALA A 287 -0.22 3.61 14.30
C ALA A 287 -0.03 2.15 14.79
N LEU A 288 0.72 1.34 14.07
CA LEU A 288 1.01 -0.04 14.47
C LEU A 288 2.14 -0.05 15.52
N ASP A 289 1.89 -0.67 16.66
CA ASP A 289 2.91 -0.92 17.67
C ASP A 289 3.56 -2.28 17.42
N LEU A 290 4.84 -2.25 17.03
CA LEU A 290 5.62 -3.42 16.66
C LEU A 290 6.69 -3.77 17.70
N GLN A 291 6.66 -3.17 18.90
CA GLN A 291 7.68 -3.38 19.92
C GLN A 291 7.84 -4.86 20.33
N ASP A 292 6.72 -5.58 20.46
CA ASP A 292 6.69 -7.00 20.83
C ASP A 292 6.46 -7.91 19.62
N ALA A 293 6.54 -7.37 18.40
CA ALA A 293 6.44 -8.18 17.19
C ALA A 293 7.63 -9.12 17.06
N PRO A 294 7.47 -10.30 16.44
CA PRO A 294 8.59 -11.18 16.15
C PRO A 294 9.64 -10.43 15.34
N LEU A 295 10.91 -10.67 15.67
CA LEU A 295 12.02 -10.12 14.89
C LEU A 295 12.21 -10.93 13.60
N GLY A 296 12.55 -10.23 12.53
CA GLY A 296 13.03 -10.83 11.29
C GLY A 296 14.47 -11.34 11.41
N LYS A 297 15.07 -11.65 10.26
CA LYS A 297 16.45 -12.14 10.21
C LYS A 297 17.45 -11.21 10.90
N LYS A 298 18.45 -11.83 11.54
CA LYS A 298 19.54 -11.14 12.26
C LYS A 298 19.05 -10.18 13.37
N GLY A 299 17.84 -10.40 13.89
CA GLY A 299 17.25 -9.56 14.92
C GLY A 299 16.74 -8.21 14.39
N GLY A 300 16.58 -8.06 13.07
CA GLY A 300 15.95 -6.88 12.48
C GLY A 300 14.45 -6.85 12.76
N LEU A 301 13.83 -5.67 12.64
CA LEU A 301 12.38 -5.57 12.70
C LEU A 301 11.74 -6.09 11.41
N ILE A 302 10.56 -6.70 11.56
CA ILE A 302 9.69 -7.00 10.43
C ILE A 302 9.19 -5.69 9.79
N LYS A 303 8.95 -5.74 8.48
CA LYS A 303 8.41 -4.60 7.73
C LYS A 303 7.02 -4.96 7.23
N PRO A 304 5.94 -4.44 7.84
CA PRO A 304 4.60 -4.56 7.26
C PRO A 304 4.59 -4.09 5.81
N GLU A 305 4.26 -5.00 4.90
CA GLU A 305 4.16 -4.72 3.46
C GLU A 305 2.76 -5.02 2.92
N ALA A 306 1.97 -5.94 3.51
CA ALA A 306 0.61 -6.25 3.05
C ALA A 306 -0.46 -6.25 4.15
N ILE A 307 -1.70 -5.93 3.80
CA ILE A 307 -2.88 -6.02 4.68
C ILE A 307 -4.06 -6.75 4.03
N ALA A 308 -4.75 -7.60 4.80
CA ALA A 308 -6.01 -8.19 4.40
C ALA A 308 -7.09 -8.01 5.48
N LEU A 309 -8.30 -7.67 5.04
CA LEU A 309 -9.45 -7.55 5.92
C LEU A 309 -9.92 -8.95 6.37
N LEU A 310 -9.91 -9.20 7.68
CA LEU A 310 -10.48 -10.42 8.28
C LEU A 310 -11.93 -10.20 8.72
N GLU A 311 -12.21 -9.03 9.30
CA GLU A 311 -13.54 -8.65 9.78
C GLU A 311 -13.69 -7.13 9.74
N ALA A 312 -14.85 -6.66 9.32
CA ALA A 312 -15.28 -5.28 9.51
C ALA A 312 -16.58 -5.25 10.32
N ASN A 313 -16.63 -4.42 11.36
CA ASN A 313 -17.86 -4.08 12.05
C ASN A 313 -17.86 -2.57 12.34
N PRO A 314 -18.95 -1.97 12.84
CA PRO A 314 -19.02 -0.52 13.02
C PRO A 314 -17.98 0.11 13.97
N ARG A 315 -17.28 -0.70 14.78
CA ARG A 315 -16.30 -0.22 15.77
C ARG A 315 -14.85 -0.47 15.39
N ARG A 316 -14.58 -1.47 14.54
CA ARG A 316 -13.21 -1.88 14.21
C ARG A 316 -13.09 -2.58 12.87
N TYR A 317 -11.88 -2.50 12.32
CA TYR A 317 -11.36 -3.42 11.33
C TYR A 317 -10.42 -4.40 12.02
N ARG A 318 -10.59 -5.69 11.76
CA ARG A 318 -9.63 -6.72 12.13
C ARG A 318 -8.81 -7.02 10.88
N LEU A 319 -7.54 -6.65 10.90
CA LEU A 319 -6.64 -6.76 9.74
C LEU A 319 -5.57 -7.80 10.00
N LEU A 320 -5.34 -8.68 9.04
CA LEU A 320 -4.12 -9.46 8.93
C LEU A 320 -3.06 -8.59 8.28
N VAL A 321 -1.85 -8.58 8.82
CA VAL A 321 -0.69 -7.87 8.30
C VAL A 321 0.41 -8.87 8.02
N LEU A 322 0.93 -8.86 6.79
CA LEU A 322 2.11 -9.64 6.39
C LEU A 322 3.31 -8.71 6.24
N SER A 323 4.49 -9.26 6.46
CA SER A 323 5.72 -8.48 6.53
C SER A 323 6.89 -9.12 5.78
N ASP A 324 7.62 -8.29 5.04
CA ASP A 324 8.94 -8.65 4.50
C ASP A 324 9.96 -8.86 5.64
N GLY A 325 10.85 -9.84 5.45
CA GLY A 325 11.95 -10.19 6.33
C GLY A 325 11.56 -11.01 7.56
N GLY A 326 10.26 -11.24 7.75
CA GLY A 326 9.69 -12.18 8.71
C GLY A 326 9.64 -13.59 8.12
N GLN A 327 9.82 -14.61 8.97
CA GLN A 327 9.63 -16.00 8.54
C GLN A 327 8.18 -16.21 8.07
N ASP A 328 8.01 -16.72 6.85
CA ASP A 328 6.69 -16.96 6.23
C ASP A 328 5.79 -15.70 6.24
N GLY A 329 6.40 -14.52 6.08
CA GLY A 329 5.70 -13.23 6.15
C GLY A 329 5.29 -12.78 7.56
N ALA A 330 5.61 -13.54 8.61
CA ALA A 330 5.26 -13.28 10.02
C ALA A 330 3.84 -12.70 10.22
N PRO A 331 2.76 -13.43 9.88
CA PRO A 331 1.42 -12.86 9.83
C PRO A 331 0.93 -12.45 11.23
N LEU A 332 0.59 -11.19 11.41
CA LEU A 332 0.08 -10.63 12.67
C LEU A 332 -1.33 -10.05 12.47
N VAL A 333 -2.14 -10.06 13.52
CA VAL A 333 -3.50 -9.49 13.46
C VAL A 333 -3.61 -8.25 14.31
N PHE A 334 -4.22 -7.20 13.78
CA PHE A 334 -4.44 -5.94 14.48
C PHE A 334 -5.94 -5.59 14.52
N ASN A 335 -6.39 -5.09 15.67
CA ASN A 335 -7.73 -4.53 15.85
C ASN A 335 -7.69 -3.01 15.70
N ILE A 336 -7.93 -2.52 14.49
CA ILE A 336 -7.88 -1.11 14.17
C ILE A 336 -9.22 -0.44 14.50
N PRO A 337 -9.27 0.59 15.35
CA PRO A 337 -10.52 1.27 15.67
C PRO A 337 -11.08 2.02 14.46
N ARG A 338 -12.38 1.85 14.21
CA ARG A 338 -13.15 2.74 13.33
C ARG A 338 -13.59 3.91 14.18
N LYS A 339 -12.74 4.93 14.26
CA LYS A 339 -13.12 6.17 14.93
C LYS A 339 -14.39 6.71 14.25
N PRO A 340 -15.40 7.18 14.99
CA PRO A 340 -16.63 7.72 14.40
C PRO A 340 -16.36 8.88 13.45
#